data_AF-A0A921EPE9-F1
#
_entry.id   AF-A0A921EPE9-F1
#
_cell.length_a   1.000
_cell.length_b   1.000
_cell.length_c   1.000
_cell.angle_alpha   90.00
_cell.angle_beta   90.00
_cell.angle_gamma   90.00
#
_symmetry.space_group_name_H-M   'P 1'
#
loop_
_entity.id
_entity.type
_entity.pdbx_description
1 polymer ?
#
loop_
_entity_poly.entity_id
_entity_poly.type
_entity_poly.pdbx_seq_one_letter_code
_entity_poly.pdbx_strand_id
1 'polypeptide(L)' 'MTVPTPRNAAPSDVRRVELVEEVMASLESLDDLPLEQQAAKLSEAQGILAGVLNNDPAVTQLGLPGVSR' A
#
# COMPACT_ATOMS: atom_id res chain seq x y z
N MET A 1 10.69 -0.03 36.51
CA MET A 1 9.44 0.09 35.72
C MET A 1 9.81 -0.19 34.26
N THR A 2 9.71 -1.43 33.81
CA THR A 2 9.92 -1.78 32.39
C THR A 2 8.64 -1.39 31.65
N VAL A 3 8.68 -0.28 30.91
CA VAL A 3 7.60 0.08 29.99
C VAL A 3 7.45 -1.08 29.01
N PRO A 4 6.30 -1.77 28.93
CA PRO A 4 6.12 -2.81 27.95
C PRO A 4 6.18 -2.13 26.58
N THR A 5 7.15 -2.51 25.76
CA THR A 5 7.15 -2.20 24.33
C THR A 5 5.75 -2.51 23.81
N PRO A 6 5.05 -1.57 23.15
CA PRO A 6 3.71 -1.83 22.65
C PRO A 6 3.73 -3.15 21.88
N ARG A 7 2.74 -4.00 22.13
CA ARG A 7 2.56 -5.27 21.41
C ARG A 7 2.43 -4.93 19.93
N ASN A 8 3.57 -4.96 19.25
CA ASN A 8 3.78 -5.53 17.94
C ASN A 8 2.64 -5.17 16.97
N ALA A 9 2.70 -3.99 16.35
CA ALA A 9 2.15 -3.90 15.00
C ALA A 9 2.88 -5.01 14.23
N ALA A 10 2.17 -6.07 13.85
CA ALA A 10 2.81 -7.18 13.17
C ALA A 10 3.52 -6.61 11.93
N PRO A 11 4.65 -7.18 11.46
CA PRO A 11 5.34 -6.67 10.28
C PRO A 11 4.41 -6.46 9.07
N SER A 12 3.34 -7.25 8.97
CA SER A 12 2.26 -7.10 7.99
C SER A 12 1.43 -5.82 8.13
N ASP A 13 1.19 -5.35 9.36
CA ASP A 13 0.37 -4.17 9.64
C ASP A 13 1.15 -2.89 9.33
N VAL A 14 2.42 -2.85 9.73
CA VAL A 14 3.34 -1.76 9.37
C VAL A 14 3.48 -1.66 7.86
N ARG A 15 3.70 -2.80 7.19
CA ARG A 15 3.83 -2.86 5.74
C ARG A 15 2.57 -2.41 5.00
N ARG A 16 1.38 -2.68 5.55
CA ARG A 16 0.11 -2.20 4.99
C ARG A 16 -0.01 -0.69 5.11
N VAL A 17 0.42 -0.10 6.23
CA VAL A 17 0.44 1.36 6.41
C VAL A 17 1.42 2.00 5.44
N GLU A 18 2.65 1.49 5.34
CA GLU A 18 3.67 1.98 4.39
C GLU A 18 3.17 1.92 2.94
N LEU A 19 2.50 0.84 2.55
CA LEU A 19 1.93 0.70 1.21
C LEU A 19 0.81 1.72 0.95
N VAL A 20 -0.04 2.00 1.94
CA VAL A 20 -1.05 3.05 1.82
C VAL A 20 -0.40 4.41 1.68
N GLU A 21 0.64 4.71 2.46
CA GLU A 21 1.38 5.97 2.37
C GLU A 21 2.03 6.14 0.97
N GLU A 22 2.65 5.10 0.44
CA GLU A 22 3.24 5.10 -0.91
C GLU A 22 2.18 5.37 -1.99
N VAL A 23 1.03 4.68 -1.92
CA VAL A 23 -0.07 4.90 -2.85
C VAL A 23 -0.58 6.33 -2.76
N MET A 24 -0.78 6.87 -1.55
CA MET A 24 -1.26 8.24 -1.37
C MET A 24 -0.25 9.27 -1.88
N ALA A 25 1.04 9.09 -1.59
CA ALA A 25 2.11 9.94 -2.11
C ALA A 25 2.16 9.91 -3.65
N SER A 26 1.93 8.74 -4.26
CA SER A 26 1.88 8.62 -5.71
C SER A 26 0.75 9.46 -6.32
N LEU A 27 -0.34 9.74 -5.59
CA LEU A 27 -1.48 10.50 -6.07
C LEU A 27 -1.34 12.02 -5.89
N GLU A 28 -0.30 12.51 -5.20
CA GLU A 28 -0.13 13.95 -4.92
C GLU A 28 0.05 14.80 -6.19
N SER A 29 0.62 14.24 -7.26
CA SER A 29 0.83 14.92 -8.56
C SER A 29 -0.07 14.36 -9.65
N LEU A 30 -1.27 13.90 -9.29
CA LEU A 30 -2.19 13.28 -10.24
C LEU A 30 -2.74 14.31 -11.25
N ASP A 31 -3.01 15.52 -10.80
CA ASP A 31 -3.58 16.62 -11.58
C ASP A 31 -2.67 17.10 -12.73
N ASP A 32 -1.35 16.90 -12.59
CA ASP A 32 -0.36 17.18 -13.64
C ASP A 32 -0.42 16.22 -14.84
N LEU A 33 -1.10 15.08 -14.71
CA LEU A 33 -1.14 14.03 -15.73
C LEU A 33 -2.30 14.23 -16.73
N PRO A 34 -2.19 13.74 -17.98
CA PRO A 34 -3.33 13.64 -18.90
C PRO A 34 -4.45 12.77 -18.31
N LEU A 35 -5.71 13.09 -18.64
CA LEU A 35 -6.91 12.44 -18.09
C LEU A 35 -6.87 10.90 -18.14
N GLU A 36 -6.41 10.32 -19.25
CA GLU A 36 -6.29 8.86 -19.38
C GLU A 36 -5.31 8.27 -18.36
N GLN A 37 -4.19 8.96 -18.11
CA GLN A 37 -3.20 8.55 -17.12
C GLN A 37 -3.71 8.75 -15.70
N GLN A 38 -4.50 9.82 -15.45
CA GLN A 38 -5.17 10.01 -14.17
C GLN A 38 -6.11 8.84 -13.86
N ALA A 39 -6.96 8.46 -14.81
CA ALA A 39 -7.91 7.37 -14.65
C ALA A 39 -7.21 6.02 -14.42
N ALA A 40 -6.12 5.74 -15.15
CA ALA A 40 -5.33 4.54 -14.97
C ALA A 40 -4.71 4.49 -13.56
N LYS A 41 -4.08 5.57 -13.13
CA LYS A 41 -3.40 5.67 -11.83
C LYS A 41 -4.38 5.60 -10.65
N LEU A 42 -5.55 6.21 -10.77
CA LEU A 42 -6.63 6.08 -9.79
C LEU A 42 -7.16 4.65 -9.70
N SER A 43 -7.32 3.97 -10.84
CA SER A 43 -7.80 2.57 -10.87
C SER A 43 -6.80 1.63 -10.19
N GLU A 44 -5.51 1.84 -10.44
CA GLU A 44 -4.43 1.09 -9.79
C GLU A 44 -4.42 1.33 -8.28
N ALA A 45 -4.43 2.60 -7.85
CA ALA A 45 -4.48 2.97 -6.44
C ALA A 45 -5.70 2.37 -5.74
N GLN A 46 -6.88 2.42 -6.36
CA GLN A 46 -8.09 1.79 -5.85
C GLN A 46 -7.92 0.29 -5.67
N GLY A 47 -7.33 -0.41 -6.64
CA GLY A 47 -7.07 -1.85 -6.55
C GLY A 47 -6.16 -2.22 -5.38
N ILE A 48 -5.08 -1.46 -5.19
CA ILE A 48 -4.14 -1.66 -4.08
C ILE A 48 -4.83 -1.39 -2.74
N LEU A 49 -5.52 -0.26 -2.58
CA LEU A 49 -6.23 0.09 -1.35
C LEU A 49 -7.33 -0.92 -1.01
N ALA A 50 -8.07 -1.39 -2.01
CA ALA A 50 -9.05 -2.46 -1.83
C ALA A 50 -8.39 -3.76 -1.36
N GLY A 51 -7.23 -4.13 -1.92
CA GLY A 51 -6.46 -5.29 -1.48
C GLY A 51 -5.96 -5.17 -0.04
N VAL A 52 -5.47 -3.98 0.36
CA VAL A 52 -5.05 -3.71 1.74
C VAL A 52 -6.20 -3.87 2.73
N LEU A 53 -7.38 -3.33 2.41
CA LEU A 53 -8.58 -3.43 3.25
C LEU A 53 -9.09 -4.87 3.38
N ASN A 54 -9.01 -5.64 2.29
CA ASN A 54 -9.42 -7.04 2.28
C ASN A 54 -8.36 -8.01 2.85
N ASN A 55 -7.22 -7.51 3.31
CA ASN A 55 -6.07 -8.32 3.74
C ASN A 55 -5.60 -9.30 2.66
N ASP A 56 -5.66 -8.89 1.40
CA ASP A 56 -5.24 -9.72 0.27
C ASP A 56 -3.74 -10.06 0.40
N PRO A 57 -3.36 -11.34 0.55
CA PRO A 57 -1.97 -11.74 0.64
C PRO A 57 -1.16 -11.38 -0.61
N ALA A 58 -1.78 -11.29 -1.80
CA ALA A 58 -1.10 -10.90 -3.03
C ALA A 58 -0.64 -9.43 -3.02
N VAL A 59 -1.37 -8.55 -2.32
CA VAL A 59 -1.04 -7.12 -2.20
C VAL A 59 -0.06 -6.86 -1.06
N THR A 60 -0.21 -7.57 0.05
CA THR A 60 0.67 -7.43 1.22
C THR A 60 2.05 -8.10 1.06
N GLN A 61 2.20 -9.02 0.10
CA GLN A 61 3.47 -9.72 -0.20
C GLN A 61 4.23 -9.12 -1.40
N LEU A 62 3.71 -8.09 -2.07
CA LEU A 62 4.27 -7.53 -3.31
C LEU A 62 5.71 -6.98 -3.18
N GLY A 63 6.27 -6.89 -1.97
CA GLY A 63 7.67 -6.54 -1.77
C GLY A 63 8.52 -7.61 -1.06
N LEU A 64 8.18 -8.90 -1.19
CA LEU A 64 9.17 -9.96 -1.00
C LEU A 64 9.97 -10.12 -2.31
N PRO A 65 11.26 -9.74 -2.36
CA PRO A 65 12.09 -10.01 -3.52
C PRO A 65 12.19 -11.54 -3.67
N GLY A 66 11.63 -12.09 -4.76
CA GLY A 66 11.83 -13.49 -5.12
C GLY A 66 10.59 -14.31 -5.47
N VAL A 67 9.37 -13.75 -5.45
CA VAL A 67 8.18 -14.45 -5.98
C VAL A 67 7.79 -13.84 -7.33
N SER A 68 8.40 -14.38 -8.38
CA SER A 68 7.92 -14.18 -9.76
C SER A 68 6.47 -14.66 -9.88
N ARG A 69 5.66 -13.89 -10.62
CA ARG A 69 4.39 -14.39 -11.18
C ARG A 69 4.63 -15.61 -12.06
#